data_AF-A0A3C0JA86-F1
#
_entry.id   AF-A0A3C0JA86-F1
#
_cell.length_a   1.000
_cell.length_b   1.000
_cell.length_c   1.000
_cell.angle_alpha   90.00
_cell.angle_beta   90.00
_cell.angle_gamma   90.00
#
_symmetry.space_group_name_H-M   'P 1'
#
loop_
_entity.id
_entity.type
_entity.pdbx_description
1 polymer ?
#
loop_
_entity_poly.entity_id
_entity_poly.type
_entity_poly.pdbx_seq_one_letter_code
_entity_poly.pdbx_strand_id
1 'polypeptide(L)' 'MSRSMSLSQLLPDMALPRDSVITGLVMDSRAVRPGDAFVAIAGFGTHGLAFAEQARARGAAVVLFEPPAPAEFPTPA' A
#
# COMPACT_ATOMS: atom_id res chain seq x y z
N MET A 1 -11.34 -16.94 -2.92
CA MET A 1 -9.99 -17.48 -2.72
C MET A 1 -9.02 -16.32 -2.83
N SER A 2 -8.67 -15.68 -1.71
CA SER A 2 -7.60 -14.68 -1.72
C SER A 2 -6.28 -15.45 -1.74
N ARG A 3 -5.53 -15.36 -2.84
CA ARG A 3 -4.19 -15.95 -2.88
C ARG A 3 -3.27 -15.06 -2.06
N SER A 4 -2.80 -15.55 -0.91
CA SER A 4 -1.72 -14.91 -0.17
C SER A 4 -0.41 -14.99 -0.96
N MET A 5 0.39 -13.94 -0.92
CA MET A 5 1.65 -13.83 -1.66
C MET A 5 2.64 -12.96 -0.88
N SER A 6 3.94 -13.28 -0.92
CA SER A 6 4.95 -12.40 -0.31
C SER A 6 5.24 -11.19 -1.21
N LEU A 7 5.63 -10.07 -0.61
CA LEU A 7 6.01 -8.87 -1.36
C LEU A 7 7.20 -9.12 -2.27
N SER A 8 8.19 -9.91 -1.84
CA SER A 8 9.34 -10.30 -2.66
C SER A 8 8.92 -11.05 -3.92
N GLN A 9 7.86 -11.84 -3.85
CA GLN A 9 7.32 -12.54 -5.01
C GLN A 9 6.55 -11.58 -5.93
N LEU A 10 5.91 -10.54 -5.37
CA LEU A 10 5.12 -9.56 -6.14
C LEU A 10 6.03 -8.55 -6.83
N LEU A 11 7.10 -8.14 -6.16
CA LEU A 11 8.05 -7.12 -6.58
C LEU A 11 9.48 -7.69 -6.54
N PRO A 12 9.81 -8.67 -7.41
CA PRO A 12 11.09 -9.38 -7.36
C PRO A 12 12.31 -8.48 -7.61
N ASP A 13 12.12 -7.37 -8.32
CA ASP A 13 13.18 -6.46 -8.70
C ASP A 13 13.31 -5.23 -7.76
N MET A 14 12.60 -5.22 -6.61
CA MET A 14 12.73 -4.19 -5.59
C MET A 14 13.53 -4.65 -4.37
N ALA A 15 14.40 -3.77 -3.87
CA ALA A 15 14.94 -3.91 -2.52
C ALA A 15 13.87 -3.55 -1.50
N LEU A 16 13.32 -4.57 -0.83
CA LEU A 16 12.27 -4.41 0.16
C LEU A 16 12.86 -4.36 1.58
N PRO A 17 12.41 -3.43 2.45
CA PRO A 17 12.89 -3.37 3.83
C PRO A 17 12.46 -4.60 4.65
N ARG A 18 11.32 -5.21 4.31
CA ARG A 18 10.79 -6.43 4.92
C ARG A 18 9.97 -7.21 3.89
N ASP A 19 10.10 -8.53 3.89
CA ASP A 19 9.28 -9.39 3.06
C ASP A 19 7.97 -9.78 3.77
N SER A 20 6.91 -9.02 3.51
CA SER A 20 5.61 -9.22 4.16
C SER A 20 4.68 -10.06 3.29
N VAL A 21 3.86 -10.91 3.90
CA VAL A 21 2.78 -11.62 3.18
C VAL A 21 1.56 -10.72 3.10
N ILE A 22 1.03 -10.56 1.90
CA ILE A 22 -0.20 -9.81 1.63
C ILE A 22 -1.30 -10.75 1.14
N THR A 23 -2.55 -10.41 1.43
CA THR A 23 -3.73 -11.19 1.01
C THR A 23 -4.49 -10.57 -0.16
N GLY A 24 -4.15 -9.33 -0.52
CA GLY A 24 -4.81 -8.57 -1.57
C GLY A 24 -4.10 -7.26 -1.86
N LEU A 25 -4.44 -6.65 -2.99
CA LEU A 25 -4.03 -5.31 -3.39
C LEU A 25 -5.28 -4.44 -3.52
N VAL A 26 -5.28 -3.29 -2.85
CA VAL A 26 -6.45 -2.41 -2.80
C VAL A 26 -6.02 -0.95 -2.98
N MET A 27 -6.70 -0.22 -3.88
CA MET A 27 -6.49 1.22 -4.07
C MET A 27 -7.50 2.09 -3.32
N ASP A 28 -8.66 1.54 -2.93
CA ASP A 28 -9.64 2.27 -2.13
C ASP A 28 -9.41 1.97 -0.64
N SER A 29 -8.97 2.96 0.13
CA SER A 29 -8.71 2.82 1.58
C SER A 29 -9.92 2.29 2.34
N ARG A 30 -11.14 2.54 1.86
CA ARG A 30 -12.42 2.08 2.44
C ARG A 30 -12.70 0.61 2.16
N ALA A 31 -12.01 -0.01 1.21
CA ALA A 31 -12.12 -1.43 0.88
C ALA A 31 -11.03 -2.29 1.52
N VAL A 32 -9.97 -1.68 2.07
CA VAL A 32 -8.86 -2.38 2.77
C VAL A 32 -9.39 -3.35 3.83
N ARG A 33 -8.80 -4.53 3.90
CA ARG A 33 -9.04 -5.50 4.98
C ARG A 33 -7.70 -5.83 5.65
N PRO A 34 -7.72 -6.34 6.90
CA PRO A 34 -6.51 -6.80 7.55
C PRO A 34 -5.72 -7.77 6.66
N GLY A 35 -4.46 -7.46 6.39
CA GLY A 35 -3.57 -8.26 5.53
C GLY A 35 -3.45 -7.75 4.09
N ASP A 36 -4.27 -6.79 3.65
CA ASP A 36 -4.14 -6.22 2.31
C ASP A 36 -2.95 -5.25 2.22
N ALA A 37 -2.37 -5.13 1.03
CA ALA A 37 -1.52 -4.00 0.67
C ALA A 37 -2.38 -2.88 0.08
N PHE A 38 -2.20 -1.66 0.61
CA PHE A 38 -2.80 -0.47 0.08
C PHE A 38 -1.89 0.17 -0.97
N VAL A 39 -2.44 0.50 -2.14
CA VAL A 39 -1.71 1.07 -3.28
C VAL A 39 -2.08 2.54 -3.44
N ALA A 40 -1.15 3.42 -3.07
CA ALA A 40 -1.28 4.87 -3.03
C ALA A 40 -0.55 5.53 -4.20
N ILE A 41 -1.26 5.70 -5.33
CA ILE A 41 -0.74 6.37 -6.53
C ILE A 41 -1.39 7.73 -6.75
N ALA A 42 -0.84 8.54 -7.66
CA ALA A 42 -1.44 9.78 -8.08
C ALA A 42 -2.75 9.52 -8.85
N GLY A 43 -3.85 10.16 -8.43
CA GLY A 43 -5.13 10.14 -9.13
C GLY A 43 -5.49 11.50 -9.74
N PHE A 44 -6.66 11.58 -10.39
CA PHE A 44 -7.16 12.80 -11.05
C PHE A 44 -7.53 13.96 -10.10
N GLY A 45 -7.51 13.76 -8.77
CA GLY A 45 -7.91 14.80 -7.81
C GLY A 45 -7.14 14.81 -6.48
N THR A 46 -6.60 13.68 -6.05
CA THR A 46 -5.76 13.62 -4.84
C THR A 46 -4.81 12.43 -4.94
N HIS A 47 -3.65 12.54 -4.30
CA HIS A 47 -2.72 11.43 -4.20
C HIS A 47 -3.23 10.41 -3.17
N GLY A 48 -3.12 9.12 -3.44
CA GLY A 48 -3.58 8.07 -2.51
C GLY A 48 -2.89 8.11 -1.12
N LEU A 49 -1.75 8.80 -1.02
CA LEU A 49 -1.01 8.98 0.24
C LEU A 49 -1.81 9.80 1.26
N ALA A 50 -2.75 10.63 0.80
CA ALA A 50 -3.72 11.31 1.67
C ALA A 50 -4.56 10.33 2.53
N PHE A 51 -4.64 9.05 2.11
CA PHE A 51 -5.43 8.02 2.79
C PHE A 51 -4.58 6.90 3.41
N ALA A 52 -3.25 7.06 3.46
CA ALA A 52 -2.36 6.05 4.03
C ALA A 52 -2.69 5.74 5.49
N GLU A 53 -2.97 6.77 6.29
CA GLU A 53 -3.38 6.63 7.70
C GLU A 53 -4.70 5.87 7.86
N GLN A 54 -5.67 6.14 7.00
CA GLN A 54 -6.94 5.42 6.99
C GLN A 54 -6.73 3.95 6.63
N ALA A 55 -5.90 3.65 5.64
CA ALA A 55 -5.57 2.27 5.26
C ALA A 55 -4.87 1.53 6.42
N ARG A 56 -3.92 2.18 7.09
CA ARG A 56 -3.24 1.65 8.29
C ARG A 56 -4.23 1.32 9.40
N ALA A 57 -5.14 2.26 9.72
CA ALA A 57 -6.17 2.06 10.74
C ALA A 57 -7.12 0.88 10.44
N ARG A 58 -7.27 0.52 9.16
CA ARG A 58 -8.11 -0.62 8.71
C ARG A 58 -7.34 -1.94 8.58
N GLY A 59 -6.04 -1.93 8.90
CA GLY A 59 -5.21 -3.14 8.94
C GLY A 59 -4.44 -3.44 7.66
N ALA A 60 -4.19 -2.43 6.82
CA ALA A 60 -3.24 -2.60 5.72
C ALA A 60 -1.91 -3.13 6.27
N ALA A 61 -1.42 -4.24 5.73
CA ALA A 61 -0.14 -4.81 6.10
C ALA A 61 1.03 -3.98 5.55
N VAL A 62 0.81 -3.34 4.40
CA VAL A 62 1.83 -2.60 3.63
C VAL A 62 1.15 -1.43 2.92
N VAL A 63 1.84 -0.29 2.83
CA VAL A 63 1.47 0.81 1.92
C VAL A 63 2.51 0.89 0.82
N LEU A 64 2.08 0.66 -0.42
CA LEU A 64 2.87 0.86 -1.63
C LEU A 64 2.51 2.22 -2.20
N PHE A 65 3.49 3.03 -2.60
CA PHE A 65 3.22 4.33 -3.19
C PHE A 65 4.14 4.62 -4.38
N GLU A 66 3.68 5.49 -5.27
CA GLU A 66 4.48 5.98 -6.40
C GLU A 66 5.42 7.10 -5.92
N PRO A 67 6.75 6.97 -6.11
CA PRO A 67 7.68 8.05 -5.82
C PRO A 67 7.73 9.08 -6.97
N PRO A 68 8.06 10.36 -6.67
CA PRO A 68 8.27 10.89 -5.33
C PRO A 68 6.96 11.07 -4.57
N ALA A 69 6.99 10.90 -3.25
CA ALA A 69 5.86 11.28 -2.40
C ALA A 69 5.60 12.79 -2.54
N PRO A 70 4.34 13.24 -2.68
CA PRO A 70 4.02 14.66 -2.71
C PRO A 70 4.47 15.35 -1.42
N ALA A 71 4.92 16.60 -1.52
CA ALA A 71 5.41 17.36 -0.35
C ALA A 71 4.36 17.46 0.78
N GLU A 72 3.08 17.44 0.43
CA GLU A 72 1.95 17.50 1.35
C GLU A 72 1.71 16.19 2.11
N PHE A 73 2.19 15.05 1.59
CA PHE A 73 1.96 13.72 2.16
C PHE A 73 3.31 13.00 2.31
N PRO A 74 3.94 13.07 3.50
CA PRO A 74 5.25 12.47 3.71
C PRO A 74 5.17 10.95 3.57
N THR A 75 6.33 10.36 3.26
CA THR A 75 6.49 8.91 3.15
C THR A 75 6.02 8.23 4.45
N PRO A 76 5.09 7.24 4.37
CA PRO A 76 4.69 6.47 5.54
C PRO A 76 5.91 5.75 6.15
N ALA A 77 5.99 5.76 7.49
CA ALA A 77 7.06 5.11 8.26
C ALA A 77 6.89 3.59 8.35
#